data_AF-A0A3B3TU83-F1
#
_entry.id   AF-A0A3B3TU83-F1
#
_cell.length_a   1.000
_cell.length_b   1.000
_cell.length_c   1.000
_cell.angle_alpha   90.00
_cell.angle_beta   90.00
_cell.angle_gamma   90.00
#
_symmetry.space_group_name_H-M   'P 1'
#
loop_
_entity.id
_entity.type
_entity.pdbx_description
1 polymer ?
#
loop_
_entity_poly.entity_id
_entity_poly.type
_entity_poly.pdbx_seq_one_letter_code
_entity_poly.pdbx_strand_id
1 'polypeptide(L)'
;MKSVFLKCMQIFVYNRKFNHASSPRKFVKLVGLNCLQVPIRWSTSGCVAGRNMEKPKSSDRAELEETTGLVEDGDLPQGAEGGKVDPRTPRKSSSSRSSRKSFRLDYRLEEEVTKSCQDKHGRWTNPWPTWRFPSYSMLLRFLVLDKNHSSVPTSKEVLDSELPVLEPYFVQNPEALDSPAGMRVTWLGHATVLVEMEGVNILTDPIFSQRASFLQFMGPKRYRGPPCTVEQLPRIDAVLISHSHYDHLDAGSVASLNARFGGELRWFVPLGLMDWLAKMGCENVMELDWWEENCVPGHDNITFVCTPSQHWSKRTAWDDNRSLWSSWSVLGPNHRFFFAGDTGYCPSFQEIGRRFGPFDLAAIPIGAYLPRDVMKGQHVDPEEAVQIHQDLQAKQSVAIHWGTFALAYEYYLEPPVRLREALEQRGLKPESFFTLHHGESRLIATQDGDVFD
;
A
#
# COMPACT_ATOMS: atom_id res chain seq x y z
N MET A 1 -26.90 -20.19 19.27
CA MET A 1 -26.74 -18.85 19.90
C MET A 1 -25.30 -18.52 20.31
N LYS A 2 -24.57 -19.30 21.13
CA LYS A 2 -23.18 -18.96 21.55
C LYS A 2 -22.20 -18.62 20.41
N SER A 3 -22.29 -19.32 19.26
CA SER A 3 -21.44 -19.06 18.07
C SER A 3 -21.64 -17.69 17.41
N VAL A 4 -22.84 -17.08 17.51
CA VAL A 4 -23.12 -15.78 16.88
C VAL A 4 -22.53 -14.64 17.70
N PHE A 5 -22.62 -14.72 19.03
CA PHE A 5 -22.07 -13.71 19.94
C PHE A 5 -20.53 -13.64 19.85
N LEU A 6 -19.86 -14.80 19.71
CA LEU A 6 -18.40 -14.87 19.52
C LEU A 6 -17.93 -14.27 18.18
N LYS A 7 -18.68 -14.45 17.10
CA LYS A 7 -18.32 -13.86 15.79
C LYS A 7 -18.57 -12.36 15.71
N CYS A 8 -19.56 -11.83 16.43
CA CYS A 8 -19.70 -10.39 16.62
C CYS A 8 -18.49 -9.79 17.37
N MET A 9 -17.87 -10.51 18.31
CA MET A 9 -16.71 -9.99 19.06
C MET A 9 -15.51 -9.64 18.17
N GLN A 10 -15.30 -10.34 17.05
CA GLN A 10 -14.25 -10.01 16.09
C GLN A 10 -14.57 -8.78 15.19
N ILE A 11 -15.85 -8.38 15.06
CA ILE A 11 -16.23 -7.06 14.50
C ILE A 11 -16.04 -5.96 15.58
N PHE A 12 -16.16 -6.33 16.85
CA PHE A 12 -16.05 -5.42 17.98
C PHE A 12 -14.63 -4.98 18.34
N VAL A 13 -13.60 -5.50 17.64
CA VAL A 13 -12.19 -5.06 17.75
C VAL A 13 -12.05 -3.53 17.64
N TYR A 14 -12.99 -2.88 16.94
CA TYR A 14 -13.00 -1.43 16.71
C TYR A 14 -14.09 -0.65 17.48
N ASN A 15 -14.88 -1.28 18.36
CA ASN A 15 -16.14 -0.69 18.83
C ASN A 15 -16.36 -0.64 20.35
N ARG A 16 -15.78 0.38 21.01
CA ARG A 16 -16.49 1.06 22.11
C ARG A 16 -15.97 2.46 22.43
N LYS A 17 -16.90 3.43 22.47
CA LYS A 17 -16.86 4.53 23.45
C LYS A 17 -17.78 4.17 24.60
N PHE A 18 -17.35 4.39 25.85
CA PHE A 18 -18.26 4.74 26.95
C PHE A 18 -17.58 5.81 27.82
N ASN A 19 -18.33 6.87 28.11
CA ASN A 19 -17.85 8.04 28.85
C ASN A 19 -17.81 7.78 30.37
N HIS A 20 -16.94 8.50 31.08
CA HIS A 20 -17.09 8.75 32.50
C HIS A 20 -17.35 10.24 32.76
N ALA A 21 -18.61 10.61 33.06
CA ALA A 21 -18.96 11.81 33.80
C ALA A 21 -20.40 11.75 34.36
N SER A 22 -20.51 11.87 35.68
CA SER A 22 -21.65 12.40 36.47
C SER A 22 -23.10 11.87 36.30
N SER A 23 -23.50 11.04 37.28
CA SER A 23 -24.74 11.11 38.10
C SER A 23 -26.12 10.68 37.53
N PRO A 24 -26.95 9.93 38.30
CA PRO A 24 -28.23 9.40 37.82
C PRO A 24 -29.47 10.18 38.29
N ARG A 25 -30.48 10.36 37.41
CA ARG A 25 -31.92 10.42 37.76
C ARG A 25 -32.84 10.43 36.54
N LYS A 26 -33.86 9.56 36.58
CA LYS A 26 -35.17 9.61 35.88
C LYS A 26 -35.18 9.79 34.34
N PHE A 27 -35.64 8.77 33.62
CA PHE A 27 -36.98 8.83 32.98
C PHE A 27 -37.50 7.42 32.63
N VAL A 28 -38.83 7.28 32.55
CA VAL A 28 -39.55 6.02 32.28
C VAL A 28 -40.64 6.29 31.26
N LYS A 29 -40.83 5.38 30.27
CA LYS A 29 -41.78 5.47 29.14
C LYS A 29 -41.47 6.64 28.16
N LEU A 30 -41.87 6.61 26.88
CA LEU A 30 -42.92 5.84 26.20
C LEU A 30 -42.59 5.62 24.70
N VAL A 31 -43.36 4.73 24.06
CA VAL A 31 -43.56 4.52 22.60
C VAL A 31 -42.49 3.66 21.91
N GLY A 32 -42.81 2.64 21.11
CA GLY A 32 -44.11 2.07 20.73
C GLY A 32 -43.96 1.38 19.37
N LEU A 33 -44.19 0.07 19.29
CA LEU A 33 -44.12 -0.65 18.01
C LEU A 33 -45.22 -0.14 17.07
N ASN A 34 -44.87 0.14 15.82
CA ASN A 34 -45.82 0.04 14.72
C ASN A 34 -45.16 -0.68 13.54
N CYS A 35 -45.74 -1.81 13.17
CA CYS A 35 -45.36 -2.61 12.02
C CYS A 35 -46.09 -2.04 10.79
N LEU A 36 -45.35 -1.67 9.75
CA LEU A 36 -45.93 -1.28 8.46
C LEU A 36 -45.39 -2.20 7.37
N GLN A 37 -46.25 -3.06 6.89
CA GLN A 37 -45.99 -3.93 5.73
C GLN A 37 -46.02 -3.08 4.45
N VAL A 38 -45.05 -3.29 3.57
CA VAL A 38 -45.09 -2.82 2.18
C VAL A 38 -44.97 -4.06 1.27
N PRO A 39 -45.88 -4.26 0.30
CA PRO A 39 -45.96 -5.52 -0.44
C PRO A 39 -44.88 -5.63 -1.52
N ILE A 40 -44.10 -6.70 -1.47
CA ILE A 40 -43.18 -7.08 -2.55
C ILE A 40 -43.98 -7.84 -3.62
N ARG A 41 -44.16 -7.23 -4.80
CA ARG A 41 -44.66 -7.94 -5.98
C ARG A 41 -43.58 -8.88 -6.51
N TRP A 42 -43.90 -10.17 -6.63
CA TRP A 42 -43.11 -11.12 -7.40
C TRP A 42 -43.53 -11.05 -8.86
N SER A 43 -42.56 -10.90 -9.77
CA SER A 43 -42.73 -11.19 -11.20
C SER A 43 -41.67 -12.20 -11.63
N THR A 44 -42.13 -13.39 -12.00
CA THR A 44 -41.29 -14.49 -12.51
C THR A 44 -41.10 -14.35 -14.02
N SER A 45 -39.85 -14.21 -14.49
CA SER A 45 -39.51 -14.34 -15.91
C SER A 45 -38.12 -14.93 -16.13
N GLY A 46 -38.09 -16.11 -16.78
CA GLY A 46 -37.09 -16.49 -17.79
C GLY A 46 -35.63 -16.70 -17.35
N CYS A 47 -35.21 -17.97 -17.22
CA CYS A 47 -33.80 -18.33 -17.36
C CYS A 47 -33.33 -18.12 -18.81
N VAL A 48 -32.14 -17.54 -18.98
CA VAL A 48 -31.30 -17.71 -20.18
C VAL A 48 -29.87 -17.97 -19.70
N ALA A 49 -29.26 -19.06 -20.18
CA ALA A 49 -27.89 -19.43 -19.82
C ALA A 49 -26.86 -18.57 -20.58
N GLY A 50 -25.84 -18.07 -19.87
CA GLY A 50 -24.84 -17.14 -20.42
C GLY A 50 -23.44 -17.39 -19.89
N ARG A 51 -22.73 -18.32 -20.55
CA ARG A 51 -21.26 -18.46 -20.72
C ARG A 51 -20.35 -18.12 -19.52
N ASN A 52 -19.67 -19.15 -19.02
CA ASN A 52 -18.40 -18.97 -18.29
C ASN A 52 -17.39 -18.24 -19.18
N MET A 53 -16.67 -17.26 -18.64
CA MET A 53 -15.44 -16.76 -19.26
C MET A 53 -14.25 -17.53 -18.70
N GLU A 54 -13.58 -18.31 -19.55
CA GLU A 54 -12.31 -18.96 -19.21
C GLU A 54 -11.16 -17.95 -19.30
N LYS A 55 -10.22 -18.01 -18.34
CA LYS A 55 -8.95 -17.27 -18.45
C LYS A 55 -8.12 -17.84 -19.61
N PRO A 56 -7.47 -17.02 -20.45
CA PRO A 56 -6.49 -17.53 -21.41
C PRO A 56 -5.33 -18.21 -20.67
N LYS A 57 -4.95 -19.41 -21.09
CA LYS A 57 -3.77 -20.09 -20.57
C LYS A 57 -2.51 -19.63 -21.31
N SER A 58 -1.41 -19.57 -20.57
CA SER A 58 -0.09 -19.22 -21.09
C SER A 58 0.59 -20.40 -21.81
N SER A 59 0.25 -20.60 -23.07
CA SER A 59 1.09 -21.36 -24.02
C SER A 59 0.68 -21.00 -25.46
N ASP A 60 1.59 -20.35 -26.18
CA ASP A 60 1.80 -20.43 -27.65
C ASP A 60 2.63 -19.23 -28.11
N ARG A 61 3.97 -19.37 -28.06
CA ARG A 61 4.89 -18.41 -28.68
C ARG A 61 6.25 -19.04 -29.02
N ALA A 62 6.26 -19.90 -30.02
CA ALA A 62 7.45 -20.32 -30.75
C ALA A 62 7.07 -20.67 -32.20
N GLU A 63 8.07 -20.79 -33.06
CA GLU A 63 7.97 -21.20 -34.48
C GLU A 63 7.23 -20.25 -35.43
N LEU A 64 8.03 -19.38 -36.06
CA LEU A 64 8.03 -19.21 -37.52
C LEU A 64 9.41 -18.66 -37.91
N GLU A 65 10.34 -19.58 -38.20
CA GLU A 65 11.66 -19.27 -38.77
C GLU A 65 11.57 -19.09 -40.30
N GLU A 66 12.68 -18.61 -40.85
CA GLU A 66 12.90 -18.32 -42.27
C GLU A 66 12.57 -19.49 -43.20
N THR A 67 11.95 -19.17 -44.35
CA THR A 67 12.30 -19.83 -45.61
C THR A 67 12.52 -18.79 -46.71
N THR A 68 13.73 -18.76 -47.26
CA THR A 68 14.08 -18.02 -48.49
C THR A 68 14.02 -18.98 -49.69
N GLY A 69 13.62 -18.50 -50.88
CA GLY A 69 13.49 -19.38 -52.05
C GLY A 69 13.02 -18.73 -53.35
N LEU A 70 13.93 -17.96 -54.00
CA LEU A 70 14.24 -17.84 -55.44
C LEU A 70 13.15 -17.81 -56.57
N VAL A 71 13.58 -17.28 -57.74
CA VAL A 71 12.97 -17.35 -59.10
C VAL A 71 11.79 -16.38 -59.34
N GLU A 72 11.58 -15.61 -60.42
CA GLU A 72 12.29 -15.06 -61.62
C GLU A 72 11.34 -13.94 -62.16
N ASP A 73 11.67 -12.93 -63.00
CA ASP A 73 12.89 -12.24 -63.50
C ASP A 73 12.41 -10.91 -64.16
N GLY A 74 13.30 -10.05 -64.72
CA GLY A 74 12.91 -9.09 -65.79
C GLY A 74 13.49 -7.66 -65.77
N ASP A 75 14.08 -7.29 -66.91
CA ASP A 75 14.25 -5.94 -67.50
C ASP A 75 15.24 -4.91 -66.91
N LEU A 76 16.44 -4.93 -67.53
CA LEU A 76 17.36 -3.79 -67.75
C LEU A 76 16.96 -3.04 -69.05
N PRO A 77 17.30 -1.73 -69.24
CA PRO A 77 18.60 -1.39 -69.85
C PRO A 77 19.26 -0.01 -69.52
N GLN A 78 20.58 -0.07 -69.31
CA GLN A 78 21.70 0.73 -69.90
C GLN A 78 21.78 2.29 -69.88
N GLY A 79 23.01 2.77 -69.63
CA GLY A 79 23.55 4.13 -69.94
C GLY A 79 24.28 4.78 -68.73
N ALA A 80 25.63 4.76 -68.57
CA ALA A 80 26.69 5.51 -69.29
C ALA A 80 26.50 7.05 -69.21
N GLU A 81 27.44 7.94 -68.82
CA GLU A 81 28.89 7.93 -68.46
C GLU A 81 29.07 8.89 -67.22
N GLY A 82 30.10 8.89 -66.35
CA GLY A 82 31.53 9.15 -66.56
C GLY A 82 31.99 10.49 -65.89
N GLY A 83 32.95 10.48 -64.95
CA GLY A 83 33.80 11.67 -64.65
C GLY A 83 34.06 12.15 -63.20
N LYS A 84 35.33 11.95 -62.76
CA LYS A 84 36.15 12.75 -61.81
C LYS A 84 35.94 12.72 -60.26
N VAL A 85 37.11 12.76 -59.61
CA VAL A 85 37.48 12.92 -58.19
C VAL A 85 37.72 14.44 -57.88
N ASP A 86 37.86 14.99 -56.67
CA ASP A 86 38.13 14.40 -55.33
C ASP A 86 37.36 15.09 -54.15
N PRO A 87 37.88 15.40 -52.92
CA PRO A 87 37.22 14.88 -51.72
C PRO A 87 36.52 15.94 -50.85
N ARG A 88 35.37 15.58 -50.26
CA ARG A 88 34.87 16.20 -49.01
C ARG A 88 34.24 15.16 -48.08
N THR A 89 34.83 15.02 -46.90
CA THR A 89 34.36 14.18 -45.79
C THR A 89 32.93 14.51 -45.33
N PRO A 90 32.00 13.54 -45.33
CA PRO A 90 30.75 13.65 -44.59
C PRO A 90 30.92 13.21 -43.14
N ARG A 91 30.21 13.89 -42.23
CA ARG A 91 30.17 13.61 -40.79
C ARG A 91 29.76 12.16 -40.50
N LYS A 92 30.49 11.47 -39.62
CA LYS A 92 29.99 10.25 -38.97
C LYS A 92 28.87 10.62 -38.00
N SER A 93 27.62 10.38 -38.38
CA SER A 93 26.50 10.28 -37.45
C SER A 93 26.59 8.93 -36.72
N SER A 94 27.35 8.88 -35.62
CA SER A 94 27.32 7.74 -34.71
C SER A 94 25.99 7.75 -33.94
N SER A 95 24.98 7.07 -34.50
CA SER A 95 23.78 6.72 -33.75
C SER A 95 24.15 5.77 -32.63
N SER A 96 24.30 6.32 -31.42
CA SER A 96 24.40 5.53 -30.20
C SER A 96 23.09 4.77 -30.01
N ARG A 97 23.07 3.51 -30.45
CA ARG A 97 22.07 2.53 -30.04
C ARG A 97 22.17 2.38 -28.53
N SER A 98 21.41 3.19 -27.81
CA SER A 98 21.20 3.01 -26.37
C SER A 98 20.61 1.61 -26.18
N SER A 99 21.43 0.73 -25.62
CA SER A 99 21.04 -0.62 -25.25
C SER A 99 19.96 -0.51 -24.18
N ARG A 100 18.71 -0.75 -24.57
CA ARG A 100 17.59 -0.89 -23.63
C ARG A 100 17.86 -2.09 -22.73
N LYS A 101 18.57 -1.87 -21.62
CA LYS A 101 18.58 -2.78 -20.48
C LYS A 101 17.22 -2.70 -19.82
N SER A 102 16.25 -3.47 -20.31
CA SER A 102 15.10 -3.80 -19.47
C SER A 102 15.64 -4.57 -18.26
N PHE A 103 15.25 -4.13 -17.06
CA PHE A 103 15.62 -4.79 -15.82
C PHE A 103 14.83 -6.12 -15.74
N ARG A 104 15.37 -7.17 -16.35
CA ARG A 104 14.88 -8.54 -16.16
C ARG A 104 15.45 -9.06 -14.86
N LEU A 105 14.58 -9.27 -13.89
CA LEU A 105 14.91 -9.94 -12.64
C LEU A 105 15.47 -11.34 -12.93
N ASP A 106 16.48 -11.79 -12.18
CA ASP A 106 16.99 -13.15 -12.36
C ASP A 106 16.02 -14.15 -11.71
N TYR A 107 15.20 -14.78 -12.56
CA TYR A 107 14.20 -15.78 -12.17
C TYR A 107 14.80 -17.01 -11.45
N ARG A 108 16.13 -17.18 -11.45
CA ARG A 108 16.82 -18.20 -10.64
C ARG A 108 16.59 -18.03 -9.12
N LEU A 109 16.17 -16.85 -8.67
CA LEU A 109 15.86 -16.56 -7.26
C LEU A 109 14.45 -16.98 -6.82
N GLU A 110 13.61 -17.55 -7.70
CA GLU A 110 12.23 -17.98 -7.34
C GLU A 110 12.17 -19.16 -6.36
N GLU A 111 13.24 -19.94 -6.22
CA GLU A 111 13.33 -21.03 -5.25
C GLU A 111 13.77 -20.57 -3.85
N GLU A 112 14.26 -19.33 -3.70
CA GLU A 112 14.79 -18.80 -2.43
C GLU A 112 13.81 -17.96 -1.59
N VAL A 113 12.56 -17.82 -2.04
CA VAL A 113 11.59 -16.91 -1.42
C VAL A 113 10.39 -17.62 -0.78
N THR A 114 9.94 -17.10 0.35
CA THR A 114 8.75 -17.57 1.07
C THR A 114 7.50 -17.27 0.25
N LYS A 115 6.83 -18.30 -0.28
CA LYS A 115 5.59 -18.18 -1.04
C LYS A 115 4.38 -18.02 -0.11
N SER A 116 3.32 -17.40 -0.63
CA SER A 116 2.03 -17.31 0.07
C SER A 116 1.41 -18.71 0.23
N CYS A 117 0.54 -18.88 1.22
CA CYS A 117 -0.12 -20.17 1.45
C CYS A 117 -1.52 -20.02 2.05
N GLN A 118 -2.37 -21.01 1.79
CA GLN A 118 -3.74 -21.06 2.28
C GLN A 118 -3.99 -22.32 3.12
N ASP A 119 -4.93 -22.21 4.06
CA ASP A 119 -5.49 -23.36 4.75
C ASP A 119 -6.45 -24.17 3.86
N LYS A 120 -6.90 -25.32 4.36
CA LYS A 120 -7.89 -26.20 3.70
C LYS A 120 -9.28 -25.57 3.46
N HIS A 121 -9.50 -24.33 3.90
CA HIS A 121 -10.73 -23.56 3.74
C HIS A 121 -10.54 -22.37 2.78
N GLY A 122 -9.38 -22.25 2.12
CA GLY A 122 -9.05 -21.16 1.21
C GLY A 122 -8.80 -19.83 1.94
N ARG A 123 -8.40 -19.87 3.21
CA ARG A 123 -7.99 -18.69 3.98
C ARG A 123 -6.47 -18.58 3.97
N TRP A 124 -5.95 -17.40 3.68
CA TRP A 124 -4.52 -17.13 3.70
C TRP A 124 -3.94 -17.30 5.11
N THR A 125 -2.70 -17.79 5.19
CA THR A 125 -2.01 -18.08 6.45
C THR A 125 -0.59 -17.53 6.43
N ASN A 126 -0.12 -17.05 7.58
CA ASN A 126 1.29 -16.68 7.73
C ASN A 126 2.17 -17.94 7.83
N PRO A 127 3.23 -18.06 7.02
CA PRO A 127 4.13 -19.21 7.04
C PRO A 127 5.18 -19.18 8.16
N TRP A 128 5.42 -18.01 8.78
CA TRP A 128 6.54 -17.82 9.72
C TRP A 128 6.19 -18.20 11.18
N PRO A 129 7.14 -18.78 11.95
CA PRO A 129 6.94 -19.12 13.36
C PRO A 129 6.84 -17.91 14.29
N THR A 130 7.18 -16.72 13.80
CA THR A 130 6.96 -15.41 14.44
C THR A 130 5.48 -15.06 14.51
N TRP A 131 4.63 -15.59 13.62
CA TRP A 131 3.19 -15.38 13.65
C TRP A 131 2.55 -16.07 14.86
N ARG A 132 1.91 -15.27 15.71
CA ARG A 132 1.06 -15.75 16.81
C ARG A 132 -0.18 -14.87 16.87
N PHE A 133 -1.28 -15.37 16.33
CA PHE A 133 -2.57 -14.69 16.48
C PHE A 133 -2.99 -14.74 17.96
N PRO A 134 -3.40 -13.61 18.57
CA PRO A 134 -3.80 -13.58 19.97
C PRO A 134 -4.99 -14.50 20.24
N SER A 135 -4.94 -15.23 21.36
CA SER A 135 -6.05 -16.10 21.76
C SER A 135 -7.34 -15.30 22.03
N TYR A 136 -8.51 -15.94 21.93
CA TYR A 136 -9.78 -15.26 22.22
C TYR A 136 -9.86 -14.70 23.65
N SER A 137 -9.16 -15.30 24.63
CA SER A 137 -9.07 -14.76 25.99
C SER A 137 -8.15 -13.53 26.06
N MET A 138 -7.05 -13.50 25.31
CA MET A 138 -6.19 -12.31 25.15
C MET A 138 -6.93 -11.17 24.44
N LEU A 139 -7.67 -11.45 23.36
CA LEU A 139 -8.52 -10.46 22.69
C LEU A 139 -9.64 -9.93 23.61
N LEU A 140 -10.26 -10.79 24.43
CA LEU A 140 -11.23 -10.35 25.42
C LEU A 140 -10.59 -9.49 26.52
N ARG A 141 -9.38 -9.86 26.99
CA ARG A 141 -8.61 -9.07 27.97
C ARG A 141 -8.27 -7.70 27.39
N PHE A 142 -7.74 -7.65 26.17
CA PHE A 142 -7.45 -6.42 25.45
C PHE A 142 -8.68 -5.50 25.38
N LEU A 143 -9.81 -6.00 24.87
CA LEU A 143 -11.00 -5.20 24.64
C LEU A 143 -11.78 -4.76 25.90
N VAL A 144 -11.53 -5.35 27.07
CA VAL A 144 -12.38 -5.18 28.27
C VAL A 144 -11.61 -4.85 29.54
N LEU A 145 -10.35 -5.32 29.67
CA LEU A 145 -9.58 -5.28 30.92
C LEU A 145 -8.29 -4.47 30.81
N ASP A 146 -7.62 -4.52 29.65
CA ASP A 146 -6.39 -3.76 29.44
C ASP A 146 -6.72 -2.26 29.41
N LYS A 147 -5.88 -1.45 30.08
CA LYS A 147 -6.10 -0.02 30.18
C LYS A 147 -5.61 0.67 28.90
N ASN A 148 -6.47 1.51 28.32
CA ASN A 148 -6.08 2.37 27.22
C ASN A 148 -5.18 3.50 27.74
N HIS A 149 -3.88 3.45 27.42
CA HIS A 149 -2.90 4.47 27.82
C HIS A 149 -2.63 5.52 26.73
N SER A 150 -3.36 5.48 25.60
CA SER A 150 -3.11 6.37 24.45
C SER A 150 -3.17 7.86 24.76
N SER A 151 -3.99 8.24 25.76
CA SER A 151 -4.05 9.58 26.36
C SER A 151 -4.13 10.74 25.36
N VAL A 152 -4.76 10.49 24.20
CA VAL A 152 -4.94 11.47 23.13
C VAL A 152 -5.71 12.69 23.67
N PRO A 153 -5.13 13.91 23.60
CA PRO A 153 -5.78 15.12 24.07
C PRO A 153 -7.11 15.39 23.35
N THR A 154 -8.10 15.90 24.08
CA THR A 154 -9.35 16.39 23.50
C THR A 154 -9.28 17.86 23.07
N SER A 155 -8.29 18.61 23.58
CA SER A 155 -7.99 19.98 23.16
C SER A 155 -7.39 19.98 21.75
N LYS A 156 -7.93 20.84 20.89
CA LYS A 156 -7.39 21.06 19.54
C LYS A 156 -6.03 21.75 19.62
N GLU A 157 -5.87 22.65 20.57
CA GLU A 157 -4.70 23.50 20.78
C GLU A 157 -3.47 22.65 21.12
N VAL A 158 -3.61 21.66 22.02
CA VAL A 158 -2.54 20.70 22.33
C VAL A 158 -2.23 19.81 21.12
N LEU A 159 -3.25 19.29 20.44
CA LEU A 159 -3.03 18.45 19.25
C LEU A 159 -2.37 19.22 18.09
N ASP A 160 -2.72 20.49 17.88
CA ASP A 160 -2.13 21.34 16.84
C ASP A 160 -0.68 21.75 17.19
N SER A 161 -0.34 21.83 18.49
CA SER A 161 1.04 22.10 18.96
C SER A 161 1.96 20.88 18.85
N GLU A 162 1.47 19.69 19.22
CA GLU A 162 2.28 18.45 19.25
C GLU A 162 2.28 17.73 17.89
N LEU A 163 1.17 17.78 17.17
CA LEU A 163 0.96 17.16 15.87
C LEU A 163 0.27 18.15 14.92
N PRO A 164 1.00 19.19 14.45
CA PRO A 164 0.48 20.12 13.46
C PRO A 164 0.08 19.39 12.18
N VAL A 165 -1.06 19.82 11.61
CA VAL A 165 -1.49 19.41 10.27
C VAL A 165 -1.14 20.56 9.33
N LEU A 166 -0.10 20.35 8.53
CA LEU A 166 0.41 21.28 7.54
C LEU A 166 -0.37 21.12 6.23
N GLU A 167 -0.49 22.21 5.48
CA GLU A 167 -1.00 22.17 4.12
C GLU A 167 0.10 21.64 3.17
N PRO A 168 -0.12 20.58 2.36
CA PRO A 168 0.93 20.02 1.51
C PRO A 168 1.44 20.99 0.45
N TYR A 169 2.71 20.84 0.04
CA TYR A 169 3.35 21.75 -0.92
C TYR A 169 2.57 21.88 -2.24
N PHE A 170 1.95 20.79 -2.73
CA PHE A 170 1.18 20.77 -3.97
C PHE A 170 -0.15 21.53 -3.89
N VAL A 171 -0.63 21.83 -2.68
CA VAL A 171 -1.80 22.71 -2.47
C VAL A 171 -1.35 24.17 -2.44
N GLN A 172 -0.24 24.46 -1.76
CA GLN A 172 0.35 25.80 -1.67
C GLN A 172 0.90 26.30 -3.01
N ASN A 173 1.49 25.39 -3.81
CA ASN A 173 2.08 25.67 -5.11
C ASN A 173 1.81 24.52 -6.10
N PRO A 174 0.63 24.49 -6.74
CA PRO A 174 0.26 23.46 -7.73
C PRO A 174 1.13 23.49 -9.01
N GLU A 175 1.84 24.59 -9.27
CA GLU A 175 2.73 24.71 -10.43
C GLU A 175 4.11 24.06 -10.18
N ALA A 176 4.50 23.82 -8.93
CA ALA A 176 5.73 23.12 -8.55
C ALA A 176 5.63 21.57 -8.61
N LEU A 177 4.73 21.06 -9.46
CA LEU A 177 4.55 19.63 -9.73
C LEU A 177 5.57 19.06 -10.75
N ASP A 178 6.55 19.86 -11.17
CA ASP A 178 7.70 19.35 -11.92
C ASP A 178 8.35 18.18 -11.16
N SER A 179 8.52 17.06 -11.88
CA SER A 179 9.05 15.83 -11.31
C SER A 179 10.42 16.11 -10.66
N PRO A 180 10.60 15.79 -9.37
CA PRO A 180 11.88 16.00 -8.71
C PRO A 180 12.98 15.24 -9.45
N ALA A 181 14.20 15.78 -9.47
CA ALA A 181 15.41 15.08 -9.93
C ALA A 181 15.88 14.00 -8.93
N GLY A 182 14.93 13.33 -8.29
CA GLY A 182 15.07 12.50 -7.09
C GLY A 182 13.72 11.83 -6.78
N MET A 183 13.52 11.46 -5.53
CA MET A 183 12.21 11.01 -5.04
C MET A 183 11.66 12.02 -4.02
N ARG A 184 10.35 12.25 -3.99
CA ARG A 184 9.68 13.06 -2.95
C ARG A 184 8.67 12.19 -2.21
N VAL A 185 8.57 12.37 -0.90
CA VAL A 185 7.53 11.75 -0.08
C VAL A 185 6.75 12.80 0.70
N THR A 186 5.43 12.65 0.75
CA THR A 186 4.53 13.48 1.55
C THR A 186 3.68 12.58 2.44
N TRP A 187 3.68 12.81 3.76
CA TRP A 187 2.88 12.00 4.68
C TRP A 187 1.48 12.58 4.86
N LEU A 188 0.45 11.89 4.36
CA LEU A 188 -0.94 12.33 4.45
C LEU A 188 -1.65 11.82 5.73
N GLY A 189 -0.88 11.20 6.63
CA GLY A 189 -1.34 10.60 7.88
C GLY A 189 -1.60 9.10 7.77
N HIS A 190 -1.53 8.43 8.91
CA HIS A 190 -1.66 6.98 9.04
C HIS A 190 -0.67 6.23 8.13
N ALA A 191 -1.11 5.24 7.38
CA ALA A 191 -0.34 4.55 6.34
C ALA A 191 -0.40 5.24 4.96
N THR A 192 -1.08 6.38 4.83
CA THR A 192 -1.17 7.12 3.56
C THR A 192 0.06 7.99 3.35
N VAL A 193 0.93 7.59 2.41
CA VAL A 193 1.98 8.45 1.84
C VAL A 193 1.73 8.66 0.35
N LEU A 194 1.99 9.88 -0.12
CA LEU A 194 2.18 10.18 -1.54
C LEU A 194 3.69 10.10 -1.81
N VAL A 195 4.09 9.31 -2.79
CA VAL A 195 5.47 9.19 -3.27
C VAL A 195 5.52 9.59 -4.73
N GLU A 196 6.38 10.55 -5.05
CA GLU A 196 6.67 11.00 -6.40
C GLU A 196 8.05 10.44 -6.78
N MET A 197 8.12 9.54 -7.75
CA MET A 197 9.38 9.00 -8.26
C MET A 197 9.31 8.86 -9.79
N GLU A 198 10.32 9.40 -10.48
CA GLU A 198 10.56 9.14 -11.91
C GLU A 198 9.36 9.40 -12.84
N GLY A 199 8.55 10.40 -12.51
CA GLY A 199 7.36 10.79 -13.26
C GLY A 199 6.10 9.96 -12.96
N VAL A 200 6.09 9.21 -11.85
CA VAL A 200 4.93 8.46 -11.34
C VAL A 200 4.60 8.89 -9.91
N ASN A 201 3.33 9.19 -9.69
CA ASN A 201 2.76 9.56 -8.40
C ASN A 201 2.00 8.36 -7.81
N ILE A 202 2.51 7.87 -6.69
CA ILE A 202 2.10 6.64 -6.03
C ILE A 202 1.46 6.99 -4.69
N LEU A 203 0.25 6.49 -4.42
CA LEU A 203 -0.48 6.73 -3.18
C LEU A 203 -0.72 5.42 -2.44
N THR A 204 -0.19 5.28 -1.22
CA THR A 204 -0.37 4.07 -0.41
C THR A 204 -1.63 4.16 0.45
N ASP A 205 -2.33 3.04 0.67
CA ASP A 205 -3.40 2.85 1.65
C ASP A 205 -4.23 4.13 1.96
N PRO A 206 -4.96 4.67 0.96
CA PRO A 206 -5.56 6.00 1.07
C PRO A 206 -6.77 6.00 2.02
N ILE A 207 -6.65 6.75 3.11
CA ILE A 207 -7.77 7.08 4.01
C ILE A 207 -7.90 8.59 4.21
N PHE A 208 -8.88 9.19 3.53
CA PHE A 208 -9.33 10.57 3.68
C PHE A 208 -10.58 10.67 4.59
N SER A 209 -11.30 9.57 4.80
CA SER A 209 -12.43 9.52 5.73
C SER A 209 -12.05 9.89 7.16
N GLN A 210 -13.05 10.37 7.92
CA GLN A 210 -12.90 10.68 9.33
C GLN A 210 -12.86 9.44 10.23
N ARG A 211 -13.40 8.31 9.77
CA ARG A 211 -13.38 7.04 10.50
C ARG A 211 -12.90 5.87 9.65
N ALA A 212 -12.04 5.06 10.23
CA ALA A 212 -11.69 3.73 9.78
C ALA A 212 -12.79 2.75 10.21
N SER A 213 -13.90 2.72 9.47
CA SER A 213 -15.08 1.93 9.85
C SER A 213 -16.06 1.73 8.70
N PHE A 214 -16.80 0.61 8.72
CA PHE A 214 -17.95 0.38 7.85
C PHE A 214 -19.13 1.34 8.12
N LEU A 215 -19.17 1.99 9.29
CA LEU A 215 -20.19 2.98 9.65
C LEU A 215 -19.51 4.29 10.07
N GLN A 216 -19.74 5.37 9.33
CA GLN A 216 -19.10 6.67 9.62
C GLN A 216 -19.55 7.34 10.94
N PHE A 217 -20.52 6.76 11.66
CA PHE A 217 -20.90 7.18 13.02
C PHE A 217 -20.25 6.35 14.15
N MET A 218 -19.58 5.23 13.85
CA MET A 218 -19.06 4.25 14.81
C MET A 218 -17.65 3.76 14.40
N GLY A 219 -16.88 3.12 15.28
CA GLY A 219 -15.46 2.78 15.02
C GLY A 219 -14.46 3.93 15.28
N PRO A 220 -13.14 3.70 15.10
CA PRO A 220 -12.10 4.70 15.31
C PRO A 220 -12.37 5.98 14.53
N LYS A 221 -12.23 7.13 15.21
CA LYS A 221 -12.15 8.44 14.55
C LYS A 221 -10.71 8.90 14.60
N ARG A 222 -10.18 9.43 13.50
CA ARG A 222 -8.87 10.10 13.51
C ARG A 222 -8.88 11.33 14.41
N TYR A 223 -7.80 11.56 15.14
CA TYR A 223 -7.60 12.78 15.94
C TYR A 223 -6.82 13.86 15.18
N ARG A 224 -6.11 13.49 14.12
CA ARG A 224 -5.59 14.40 13.07
C ARG A 224 -6.30 14.14 11.75
N GLY A 225 -6.85 15.19 11.15
CA GLY A 225 -7.51 15.11 9.83
C GLY A 225 -6.52 14.79 8.71
N PRO A 226 -6.99 14.44 7.51
CA PRO A 226 -6.13 14.45 6.34
C PRO A 226 -5.68 15.90 6.05
N PRO A 227 -4.43 16.13 5.61
CA PRO A 227 -3.90 17.47 5.34
C PRO A 227 -4.43 18.10 4.04
N CYS A 228 -5.04 17.30 3.15
CA CYS A 228 -5.71 17.76 1.94
C CYS A 228 -6.95 16.90 1.65
N THR A 229 -7.80 17.33 0.72
CA THR A 229 -8.88 16.51 0.16
C THR A 229 -8.40 15.68 -1.05
N VAL A 230 -9.25 14.77 -1.54
CA VAL A 230 -8.94 13.96 -2.74
C VAL A 230 -8.87 14.84 -4.00
N GLU A 231 -9.62 15.94 -4.05
CA GLU A 231 -9.63 16.91 -5.15
C GLU A 231 -8.35 17.76 -5.21
N GLN A 232 -7.68 17.93 -4.06
CA GLN A 232 -6.44 18.71 -3.93
C GLN A 232 -5.17 17.92 -4.23
N LEU A 233 -5.23 16.59 -4.35
CA LEU A 233 -4.07 15.77 -4.73
C LEU A 233 -3.55 16.16 -6.14
N PRO A 234 -2.27 15.93 -6.47
CA PRO A 234 -1.84 15.89 -7.87
C PRO A 234 -2.50 14.73 -8.62
N ARG A 235 -2.17 14.54 -9.91
CA ARG A 235 -2.48 13.28 -10.61
C ARG A 235 -1.91 12.11 -9.81
N ILE A 236 -2.68 11.03 -9.66
CA ILE A 236 -2.22 9.79 -9.04
C ILE A 236 -2.29 8.70 -10.10
N ASP A 237 -1.16 8.05 -10.38
CA ASP A 237 -1.03 7.05 -11.43
C ASP A 237 -1.21 5.63 -10.87
N ALA A 238 -0.77 5.43 -9.62
CA ALA A 238 -0.86 4.17 -8.89
C ALA A 238 -1.39 4.36 -7.47
N VAL A 239 -2.33 3.50 -7.04
CA VAL A 239 -2.63 3.28 -5.62
C VAL A 239 -2.16 1.90 -5.20
N LEU A 240 -1.46 1.81 -4.08
CA LEU A 240 -1.01 0.55 -3.48
C LEU A 240 -1.85 0.25 -2.24
N ILE A 241 -2.60 -0.86 -2.27
CA ILE A 241 -3.33 -1.36 -1.09
C ILE A 241 -2.51 -2.49 -0.46
N SER A 242 -2.14 -2.36 0.81
CA SER A 242 -1.42 -3.43 1.54
C SER A 242 -2.36 -4.56 1.95
N HIS A 243 -3.54 -4.26 2.48
CA HIS A 243 -4.46 -5.25 3.00
C HIS A 243 -5.88 -4.69 3.22
N SER A 244 -6.79 -5.52 3.74
CA SER A 244 -8.22 -5.21 3.72
C SER A 244 -8.77 -4.41 4.91
N HIS A 245 -7.99 -3.98 5.90
CA HIS A 245 -8.57 -3.29 7.08
C HIS A 245 -9.13 -1.90 6.74
N TYR A 246 -9.98 -1.35 7.62
CA TYR A 246 -10.79 -0.16 7.32
C TYR A 246 -10.00 1.16 7.32
N ASP A 247 -8.83 1.15 7.94
CA ASP A 247 -7.84 2.21 8.03
C ASP A 247 -6.84 2.21 6.86
N HIS A 248 -6.83 1.14 6.05
CA HIS A 248 -5.94 0.99 4.88
C HIS A 248 -6.73 0.95 3.56
N LEU A 249 -7.92 0.33 3.59
CA LEU A 249 -8.86 0.26 2.47
C LEU A 249 -10.18 0.95 2.84
N ASP A 250 -10.20 2.28 2.75
CA ASP A 250 -11.39 3.10 2.99
C ASP A 250 -12.29 3.21 1.75
N ALA A 251 -13.56 2.82 1.89
CA ALA A 251 -14.53 2.87 0.80
C ALA A 251 -14.87 4.31 0.33
N GLY A 252 -14.80 5.30 1.22
CA GLY A 252 -15.00 6.71 0.84
C GLY A 252 -13.87 7.20 -0.07
N SER A 253 -12.63 6.94 0.33
CA SER A 253 -11.43 7.29 -0.42
C SER A 253 -11.36 6.58 -1.78
N VAL A 254 -11.67 5.29 -1.83
CA VAL A 254 -11.78 4.54 -3.10
C VAL A 254 -12.81 5.16 -4.03
N ALA A 255 -14.00 5.50 -3.54
CA ALA A 255 -15.05 6.12 -4.35
C ALA A 255 -14.62 7.50 -4.88
N SER A 256 -14.04 8.37 -4.04
CA SER A 256 -13.58 9.70 -4.45
C SER A 256 -12.41 9.65 -5.43
N LEU A 257 -11.42 8.77 -5.21
CA LEU A 257 -10.28 8.59 -6.12
C LEU A 257 -10.73 8.05 -7.48
N ASN A 258 -11.60 7.04 -7.49
CA ASN A 258 -12.15 6.48 -8.72
C ASN A 258 -13.02 7.48 -9.48
N ALA A 259 -13.83 8.29 -8.77
CA ALA A 259 -14.63 9.34 -9.39
C ALA A 259 -13.78 10.49 -9.98
N ARG A 260 -12.57 10.74 -9.44
CA ARG A 260 -11.68 11.79 -9.93
C ARG A 260 -10.78 11.34 -11.09
N PHE A 261 -10.20 10.15 -10.99
CA PHE A 261 -9.15 9.68 -11.92
C PHE A 261 -9.61 8.56 -12.88
N GLY A 262 -10.73 7.89 -12.58
CA GLY A 262 -11.30 6.84 -13.43
C GLY A 262 -10.30 5.74 -13.80
N GLY A 263 -10.34 5.32 -15.07
CA GLY A 263 -9.47 4.27 -15.60
C GLY A 263 -7.99 4.64 -15.75
N GLU A 264 -7.61 5.92 -15.64
CA GLU A 264 -6.18 6.31 -15.65
C GLU A 264 -5.45 5.83 -14.40
N LEU A 265 -6.12 5.83 -13.24
CA LEU A 265 -5.57 5.36 -11.98
C LEU A 265 -5.53 3.82 -11.94
N ARG A 266 -4.32 3.24 -11.81
CA ARG A 266 -4.15 1.81 -11.55
C ARG A 266 -4.19 1.50 -10.05
N TRP A 267 -5.00 0.52 -9.68
CA TRP A 267 -5.09 -0.01 -8.32
C TRP A 267 -4.28 -1.31 -8.23
N PHE A 268 -3.22 -1.32 -7.43
CA PHE A 268 -2.46 -2.53 -7.10
C PHE A 268 -2.95 -3.10 -5.77
N VAL A 269 -3.39 -4.35 -5.77
CA VAL A 269 -4.01 -5.01 -4.61
C VAL A 269 -3.51 -6.45 -4.43
N PRO A 270 -3.41 -6.97 -3.20
CA PRO A 270 -3.15 -8.39 -2.97
C PRO A 270 -4.36 -9.27 -3.34
N LEU A 271 -4.10 -10.55 -3.66
CA LEU A 271 -5.12 -11.55 -4.01
C LEU A 271 -6.38 -11.53 -3.13
N GLY A 272 -7.56 -11.55 -3.76
CA GLY A 272 -8.88 -11.56 -3.12
C GLY A 272 -9.52 -10.18 -2.92
N LEU A 273 -8.96 -9.11 -3.48
CA LEU A 273 -9.49 -7.74 -3.40
C LEU A 273 -9.99 -7.16 -4.74
N MET A 274 -9.61 -7.72 -5.90
CA MET A 274 -10.09 -7.29 -7.22
C MET A 274 -11.62 -7.24 -7.27
N ASP A 275 -12.22 -8.31 -6.77
CA ASP A 275 -13.67 -8.51 -6.71
C ASP A 275 -14.40 -7.47 -5.85
N TRP A 276 -13.70 -6.81 -4.92
CA TRP A 276 -14.23 -5.73 -4.08
C TRP A 276 -14.03 -4.36 -4.73
N LEU A 277 -12.84 -4.09 -5.29
CA LEU A 277 -12.54 -2.87 -6.06
C LEU A 277 -13.46 -2.74 -7.30
N ALA A 278 -13.65 -3.84 -8.05
CA ALA A 278 -14.55 -3.86 -9.21
C ALA A 278 -16.01 -3.55 -8.84
N LYS A 279 -16.47 -4.00 -7.66
CA LYS A 279 -17.82 -3.67 -7.13
C LYS A 279 -17.94 -2.22 -6.67
N MET A 280 -16.82 -1.55 -6.39
CA MET A 280 -16.75 -0.09 -6.17
C MET A 280 -16.65 0.71 -7.48
N GLY A 281 -16.64 0.05 -8.64
CA GLY A 281 -16.56 0.68 -9.96
C GLY A 281 -15.13 0.96 -10.45
N CYS A 282 -14.11 0.38 -9.83
CA CYS A 282 -12.73 0.51 -10.28
C CYS A 282 -12.45 -0.43 -11.46
N GLU A 283 -12.09 0.12 -12.62
CA GLU A 283 -11.90 -0.65 -13.86
C GLU A 283 -10.45 -1.13 -14.06
N ASN A 284 -9.46 -0.31 -13.67
CA ASN A 284 -8.03 -0.58 -13.86
C ASN A 284 -7.42 -1.16 -12.57
N VAL A 285 -7.77 -2.40 -12.25
CA VAL A 285 -7.30 -3.11 -11.05
C VAL A 285 -6.32 -4.21 -11.43
N MET A 286 -5.19 -4.25 -10.75
CA MET A 286 -4.16 -5.28 -10.84
C MET A 286 -4.07 -6.01 -9.51
N GLU A 287 -4.39 -7.31 -9.54
CA GLU A 287 -4.38 -8.17 -8.36
C GLU A 287 -3.22 -9.17 -8.46
N LEU A 288 -2.41 -9.25 -7.41
CA LEU A 288 -1.12 -9.94 -7.41
C LEU A 288 -0.94 -10.81 -6.16
N ASP A 289 -0.34 -11.98 -6.35
CA ASP A 289 0.24 -12.79 -5.27
C ASP A 289 1.61 -12.23 -4.83
N TRP A 290 2.14 -12.71 -3.72
CA TRP A 290 3.51 -12.40 -3.32
C TRP A 290 4.51 -12.82 -4.39
N TRP A 291 5.44 -11.91 -4.68
CA TRP A 291 6.47 -11.97 -5.71
C TRP A 291 5.97 -11.86 -7.15
N GLU A 292 4.66 -11.72 -7.38
CA GLU A 292 4.15 -11.29 -8.68
C GLU A 292 4.33 -9.77 -8.86
N GLU A 293 4.53 -9.38 -10.12
CA GLU A 293 4.88 -8.02 -10.50
C GLU A 293 4.03 -7.50 -11.68
N ASN A 294 3.86 -6.19 -11.74
CA ASN A 294 3.28 -5.50 -12.90
C ASN A 294 3.79 -4.06 -13.00
N CYS A 295 3.33 -3.30 -13.99
CA CYS A 295 3.67 -1.88 -14.17
C CYS A 295 2.41 -1.01 -14.29
N VAL A 296 2.57 0.31 -14.31
CA VAL A 296 1.52 1.22 -14.81
C VAL A 296 1.68 1.32 -16.33
N PRO A 297 0.61 1.21 -17.15
CA PRO A 297 0.73 1.24 -18.60
C PRO A 297 1.31 2.57 -19.08
N GLY A 298 2.39 2.51 -19.88
CA GLY A 298 3.12 3.70 -20.32
C GLY A 298 4.26 4.11 -19.40
N HIS A 299 4.39 3.48 -18.22
CA HIS A 299 5.50 3.59 -17.29
C HIS A 299 6.14 2.21 -17.07
N ASP A 300 6.29 1.44 -18.15
CA ASP A 300 6.74 0.04 -18.18
C ASP A 300 8.17 -0.17 -17.61
N ASN A 301 8.91 0.91 -17.36
CA ASN A 301 10.21 0.93 -16.70
C ASN A 301 10.15 0.95 -15.16
N ILE A 302 8.96 1.08 -14.57
CA ILE A 302 8.74 1.07 -13.12
C ILE A 302 7.91 -0.16 -12.75
N THR A 303 8.54 -1.08 -12.03
CA THR A 303 7.96 -2.37 -11.65
C THR A 303 7.40 -2.31 -10.24
N PHE A 304 6.14 -2.67 -10.07
CA PHE A 304 5.44 -2.81 -8.81
C PHE A 304 5.33 -4.29 -8.46
N VAL A 305 6.04 -4.70 -7.39
CA VAL A 305 6.06 -6.08 -6.90
C VAL A 305 5.25 -6.16 -5.61
N CYS A 306 4.27 -7.06 -5.57
CA CYS A 306 3.57 -7.42 -4.34
C CYS A 306 4.53 -8.28 -3.50
N THR A 307 4.84 -7.89 -2.27
CA THR A 307 5.84 -8.58 -1.44
C THR A 307 5.26 -9.06 -0.10
N PRO A 308 5.86 -10.07 0.57
CA PRO A 308 5.28 -10.59 1.81
C PRO A 308 5.31 -9.61 2.98
N SER A 309 4.27 -9.70 3.82
CA SER A 309 4.16 -9.08 5.14
C SER A 309 3.61 -10.11 6.12
N GLN A 310 3.86 -9.96 7.42
CA GLN A 310 3.24 -10.76 8.47
C GLN A 310 2.06 -10.02 9.10
N HIS A 311 0.88 -10.16 8.50
CA HIS A 311 -0.34 -9.54 9.00
C HIS A 311 -1.57 -10.44 8.75
N TRP A 312 -2.76 -9.87 8.61
CA TRP A 312 -4.03 -10.55 8.37
C TRP A 312 -5.01 -9.62 7.65
N SER A 313 -6.15 -10.13 7.21
CA SER A 313 -7.19 -9.36 6.51
C SER A 313 -8.58 -9.68 7.06
N LYS A 314 -9.41 -8.67 7.33
CA LYS A 314 -10.83 -8.84 7.66
C LYS A 314 -11.62 -7.56 7.36
N ARG A 315 -12.89 -7.69 6.96
CA ARG A 315 -13.85 -6.57 6.85
C ARG A 315 -15.19 -6.90 7.53
N THR A 316 -15.60 -8.15 7.50
CA THR A 316 -16.88 -8.64 8.06
C THR A 316 -16.69 -9.78 9.06
N ALA A 317 -17.77 -10.28 9.66
CA ALA A 317 -17.69 -11.39 10.63
C ALA A 317 -17.27 -12.76 10.04
N TRP A 318 -17.05 -12.86 8.73
CA TRP A 318 -16.97 -14.15 8.02
C TRP A 318 -15.81 -14.26 7.02
N ASP A 319 -15.10 -13.16 6.78
CA ASP A 319 -14.09 -13.01 5.73
C ASP A 319 -12.63 -12.98 6.21
N ASP A 320 -12.37 -13.37 7.46
CA ASP A 320 -11.01 -13.53 8.02
C ASP A 320 -10.07 -14.22 7.03
N ASN A 321 -9.04 -13.52 6.58
CA ASN A 321 -8.04 -13.96 5.62
C ASN A 321 -8.60 -14.51 4.29
N ARG A 322 -9.74 -14.00 3.81
CA ARG A 322 -10.24 -14.30 2.45
C ARG A 322 -9.48 -13.52 1.36
N SER A 323 -8.92 -12.38 1.70
CA SER A 323 -7.90 -11.70 0.91
C SER A 323 -6.54 -11.84 1.58
N LEU A 324 -5.49 -11.78 0.77
CA LEU A 324 -4.10 -11.73 1.19
C LEU A 324 -3.80 -10.34 1.78
N TRP A 325 -2.60 -10.19 2.33
CA TRP A 325 -2.01 -8.93 2.82
C TRP A 325 -0.58 -8.87 2.29
N SER A 326 -0.06 -7.68 2.01
CA SER A 326 1.25 -7.52 1.36
C SER A 326 1.94 -6.23 1.79
N SER A 327 3.27 -6.27 1.71
CA SER A 327 4.07 -5.08 1.46
C SER A 327 4.17 -4.84 -0.06
N TRP A 328 4.77 -3.73 -0.47
CA TRP A 328 5.00 -3.41 -1.88
C TRP A 328 6.42 -2.92 -2.10
N SER A 329 7.09 -3.46 -3.13
CA SER A 329 8.37 -2.96 -3.63
C SER A 329 8.15 -2.29 -4.98
N VAL A 330 8.57 -1.04 -5.13
CA VAL A 330 8.49 -0.28 -6.39
C VAL A 330 9.91 -0.01 -6.90
N LEU A 331 10.19 -0.49 -8.10
CA LEU A 331 11.52 -0.59 -8.67
C LEU A 331 11.60 0.25 -9.95
N GLY A 332 12.19 1.43 -9.83
CA GLY A 332 12.51 2.32 -10.94
C GLY A 332 13.94 2.10 -11.48
N PRO A 333 14.32 2.71 -12.63
CA PRO A 333 15.69 2.62 -13.14
C PRO A 333 16.76 3.24 -12.24
N ASN A 334 16.42 4.28 -11.46
CA ASN A 334 17.35 5.00 -10.58
C ASN A 334 16.94 4.98 -9.10
N HIS A 335 15.65 4.82 -8.80
CA HIS A 335 15.12 4.85 -7.42
C HIS A 335 14.30 3.63 -7.07
N ARG A 336 14.35 3.22 -5.80
CA ARG A 336 13.52 2.14 -5.25
C ARG A 336 12.79 2.56 -3.99
N PHE A 337 11.49 2.32 -3.97
CA PHE A 337 10.62 2.59 -2.82
C PHE A 337 10.06 1.29 -2.25
N PHE A 338 9.99 1.19 -0.93
CA PHE A 338 9.32 0.09 -0.23
C PHE A 338 8.18 0.61 0.64
N PHE A 339 7.04 -0.07 0.63
CA PHE A 339 5.92 0.20 1.52
C PHE A 339 5.59 -1.07 2.33
N ALA A 340 5.79 -1.02 3.63
CA ALA A 340 5.63 -2.20 4.49
C ALA A 340 4.17 -2.64 4.67
N GLY A 341 3.20 -1.73 4.48
CA GLY A 341 1.84 -1.91 4.97
C GLY A 341 1.81 -2.03 6.50
N ASP A 342 0.81 -2.74 7.01
CA ASP A 342 0.87 -3.30 8.36
C ASP A 342 1.65 -4.61 8.39
N THR A 343 2.44 -4.81 9.44
CA THR A 343 3.22 -6.03 9.64
C THR A 343 3.68 -6.20 11.08
N GLY A 344 3.72 -7.44 11.57
CA GLY A 344 4.65 -7.85 12.62
C GLY A 344 6.03 -8.19 12.02
N TYR A 345 7.06 -8.31 12.85
CA TYR A 345 8.38 -8.68 12.33
C TYR A 345 8.42 -10.13 11.83
N CYS A 346 9.02 -10.36 10.66
CA CYS A 346 9.20 -11.68 10.04
C CYS A 346 10.44 -11.72 9.12
N PRO A 347 10.99 -12.92 8.81
CA PRO A 347 12.19 -13.04 7.97
C PRO A 347 12.09 -12.54 6.53
N SER A 348 10.88 -12.33 5.98
CA SER A 348 10.73 -11.94 4.57
C SER A 348 11.36 -10.58 4.25
N PHE A 349 11.53 -9.68 5.22
CA PHE A 349 12.23 -8.41 5.00
C PHE A 349 13.68 -8.62 4.55
N GLN A 350 14.35 -9.68 5.01
CA GLN A 350 15.69 -10.06 4.54
C GLN A 350 15.65 -10.70 3.15
N GLU A 351 14.57 -11.42 2.80
CA GLU A 351 14.36 -11.93 1.42
C GLU A 351 14.15 -10.77 0.44
N ILE A 352 13.30 -9.81 0.81
CA ILE A 352 13.02 -8.58 0.05
C ILE A 352 14.31 -7.74 -0.11
N GLY A 353 15.04 -7.49 0.97
CA GLY A 353 16.32 -6.76 0.94
C GLY A 353 17.39 -7.44 0.09
N ARG A 354 17.53 -8.78 0.16
CA ARG A 354 18.44 -9.53 -0.73
C ARG A 354 18.03 -9.47 -2.20
N ARG A 355 16.73 -9.51 -2.50
CA ARG A 355 16.21 -9.59 -3.88
C ARG A 355 16.10 -8.24 -4.59
N PHE A 356 15.78 -7.18 -3.84
CA PHE A 356 15.40 -5.87 -4.37
C PHE A 356 16.15 -4.70 -3.74
N GLY A 357 16.91 -4.90 -2.66
CA GLY A 357 17.71 -3.86 -2.02
C GLY A 357 18.94 -3.43 -2.84
N PRO A 358 19.62 -2.35 -2.42
CA PRO A 358 19.17 -1.40 -1.40
C PRO A 358 17.98 -0.56 -1.88
N PHE A 359 17.12 -0.15 -0.96
CA PHE A 359 16.01 0.79 -1.24
C PHE A 359 16.42 2.23 -0.91
N ASP A 360 15.96 3.21 -1.67
CA ASP A 360 16.23 4.63 -1.37
C ASP A 360 15.35 5.16 -0.24
N LEU A 361 14.07 4.73 -0.23
CA LEU A 361 13.12 5.02 0.84
C LEU A 361 12.26 3.80 1.17
N ALA A 362 12.07 3.53 2.47
CA ALA A 362 11.05 2.61 2.95
C ALA A 362 10.05 3.30 3.89
N ALA A 363 8.74 3.18 3.62
CA ALA A 363 7.67 3.60 4.53
C ALA A 363 7.29 2.44 5.46
N ILE A 364 7.58 2.57 6.75
CA ILE A 364 7.53 1.48 7.75
C ILE A 364 6.66 1.91 8.95
N PRO A 365 5.70 1.07 9.41
CA PRO A 365 4.86 1.38 10.56
C PRO A 365 5.68 1.43 11.84
N ILE A 366 5.35 2.39 12.71
CA ILE A 366 5.94 2.48 14.06
C ILE A 366 4.88 2.50 15.17
N GLY A 367 3.58 2.48 14.85
CA GLY A 367 2.46 2.56 15.80
C GLY A 367 1.57 1.32 15.81
N ALA A 368 0.60 1.29 16.73
CA ALA A 368 -0.33 0.19 17.01
C ALA A 368 0.24 -1.04 17.71
N TYR A 369 1.31 -0.88 18.51
CA TYR A 369 2.08 -2.00 19.06
C TYR A 369 1.75 -2.41 20.50
N LEU A 370 1.00 -1.66 21.32
CA LEU A 370 0.67 -2.08 22.69
C LEU A 370 -0.76 -2.62 22.89
N PRO A 371 -0.93 -3.72 23.65
CA PRO A 371 0.09 -4.47 24.39
C PRO A 371 0.83 -5.50 23.51
N ARG A 372 2.15 -5.67 23.72
CA ARG A 372 2.99 -6.52 22.86
C ARG A 372 2.55 -7.98 22.80
N ASP A 373 1.97 -8.53 23.86
CA ASP A 373 1.50 -9.92 23.86
C ASP A 373 0.25 -10.17 23.01
N VAL A 374 -0.43 -9.09 22.58
CA VAL A 374 -1.55 -9.11 21.64
C VAL A 374 -1.13 -8.64 20.24
N MET A 375 -0.28 -7.62 20.16
CA MET A 375 0.05 -6.95 18.89
C MET A 375 1.31 -7.48 18.20
N LYS A 376 2.29 -8.09 18.89
CA LYS A 376 3.59 -8.45 18.29
C LYS A 376 3.52 -9.37 17.05
N GLY A 377 2.50 -10.20 16.94
CA GLY A 377 2.31 -11.03 15.74
C GLY A 377 1.96 -10.22 14.49
N GLN A 378 1.36 -9.03 14.65
CA GLN A 378 0.64 -8.28 13.61
C GLN A 378 1.11 -6.82 13.44
N HIS A 379 1.73 -6.21 14.45
CA HIS A 379 2.33 -4.87 14.40
C HIS A 379 3.71 -4.87 15.09
N VAL A 380 4.71 -4.32 14.41
CA VAL A 380 6.04 -4.01 14.94
C VAL A 380 5.99 -2.86 15.95
N ASP A 381 6.88 -2.91 16.95
CA ASP A 381 7.28 -1.72 17.72
C ASP A 381 8.42 -0.98 16.99
N PRO A 382 8.80 0.25 17.42
CA PRO A 382 9.83 1.03 16.71
C PRO A 382 11.19 0.34 16.62
N GLU A 383 11.55 -0.52 17.57
CA GLU A 383 12.77 -1.33 17.55
C GLU A 383 12.73 -2.41 16.47
N GLU A 384 11.60 -3.11 16.31
CA GLU A 384 11.36 -4.03 15.20
C GLU A 384 11.27 -3.28 13.85
N ALA A 385 10.73 -2.06 13.82
CA ALA A 385 10.71 -1.22 12.63
C ALA A 385 12.13 -0.81 12.17
N VAL A 386 13.03 -0.47 13.10
CA VAL A 386 14.45 -0.22 12.79
C VAL A 386 15.13 -1.50 12.28
N GLN A 387 14.78 -2.68 12.79
CA GLN A 387 15.26 -3.95 12.25
C GLN A 387 14.81 -4.16 10.80
N ILE A 388 13.53 -3.88 10.47
CA ILE A 388 13.02 -3.91 9.09
C ILE A 388 13.80 -2.96 8.17
N HIS A 389 14.07 -1.73 8.60
CA HIS A 389 14.89 -0.77 7.86
C HIS A 389 16.28 -1.34 7.49
N GLN A 390 16.94 -2.02 8.44
CA GLN A 390 18.24 -2.67 8.21
C GLN A 390 18.12 -3.89 7.29
N ASP A 391 17.13 -4.76 7.48
CA ASP A 391 16.94 -5.98 6.70
C ASP A 391 16.60 -5.72 5.22
N LEU A 392 15.84 -4.65 4.96
CA LEU A 392 15.55 -4.14 3.61
C LEU A 392 16.76 -3.50 2.94
N GLN A 393 17.83 -3.19 3.68
CA GLN A 393 18.95 -2.35 3.23
C GLN A 393 18.46 -0.98 2.73
N ALA A 394 17.52 -0.36 3.47
CA ALA A 394 16.99 0.95 3.11
C ALA A 394 17.99 2.07 3.48
N LYS A 395 18.30 2.97 2.53
CA LYS A 395 19.14 4.15 2.77
C LYS A 395 18.44 5.13 3.73
N GLN A 396 17.15 5.34 3.49
CA GLN A 396 16.28 6.14 4.36
C GLN A 396 14.93 5.44 4.59
N SER A 397 14.25 5.82 5.67
CA SER A 397 12.89 5.36 5.97
C SER A 397 12.02 6.48 6.54
N VAL A 398 10.72 6.41 6.27
CA VAL A 398 9.71 7.32 6.81
C VAL A 398 8.73 6.56 7.70
N ALA A 399 8.45 7.12 8.87
CA ALA A 399 7.57 6.51 9.87
C ALA A 399 6.09 6.74 9.56
N ILE A 400 5.33 5.64 9.46
CA ILE A 400 3.88 5.64 9.19
C ILE A 400 3.08 4.93 10.31
N HIS A 401 1.76 4.81 10.13
CA HIS A 401 0.82 4.11 11.02
C HIS A 401 0.63 4.73 12.43
N TRP A 402 1.28 5.85 12.74
CA TRP A 402 1.21 6.54 14.03
C TRP A 402 0.51 7.91 13.92
N GLY A 403 0.34 8.60 15.06
CA GLY A 403 -0.05 10.02 15.11
C GLY A 403 -1.44 10.38 14.55
N THR A 404 -2.27 9.40 14.15
CA THR A 404 -3.47 9.67 13.33
C THR A 404 -4.74 9.04 13.90
N PHE A 405 -4.71 7.73 14.17
CA PHE A 405 -5.78 6.98 14.83
C PHE A 405 -5.28 6.39 16.15
N ALA A 406 -6.19 6.13 17.09
CA ALA A 406 -5.91 5.40 18.33
C ALA A 406 -6.43 3.97 18.17
N LEU A 407 -5.57 3.09 17.65
CA LEU A 407 -5.89 1.70 17.31
C LEU A 407 -5.40 0.71 18.38
N ALA A 408 -4.38 1.11 19.13
CA ALA A 408 -3.77 0.35 20.22
C ALA A 408 -3.54 1.28 21.43
N TYR A 409 -2.83 0.79 22.45
CA TYR A 409 -2.84 1.41 23.78
C TYR A 409 -1.56 2.21 24.14
N GLU A 410 -0.55 2.29 23.28
CA GLU A 410 0.61 3.17 23.49
C GLU A 410 0.25 4.65 23.50
N TYR A 411 0.99 5.45 24.27
CA TYR A 411 0.82 6.90 24.30
C TYR A 411 1.07 7.49 22.91
N TYR A 412 0.22 8.41 22.46
CA TYR A 412 0.19 8.83 21.04
C TYR A 412 1.48 9.50 20.52
N LEU A 413 2.36 9.99 21.40
CA LEU A 413 3.70 10.51 21.08
C LEU A 413 4.86 9.57 21.48
N GLU A 414 4.59 8.38 22.01
CA GLU A 414 5.62 7.37 22.31
C GLU A 414 6.34 6.85 21.05
N PRO A 415 5.68 6.60 19.90
CA PRO A 415 6.34 6.00 18.73
C PRO A 415 7.57 6.77 18.22
N PRO A 416 7.54 8.11 18.02
CA PRO A 416 8.72 8.87 17.61
C PRO A 416 9.85 8.89 18.64
N VAL A 417 9.52 8.80 19.94
CA VAL A 417 10.52 8.78 21.02
C VAL A 417 11.28 7.47 20.97
N ARG A 418 10.56 6.34 21.00
CA ARG A 418 11.16 5.00 20.90
C ARG A 418 11.86 4.75 19.57
N LEU A 419 11.40 5.34 18.46
CA LEU A 419 12.12 5.29 17.18
C LEU A 419 13.53 5.90 17.30
N ARG A 420 13.66 7.09 17.90
CA ARG A 420 14.97 7.74 18.09
C ARG A 420 15.88 6.93 19.01
N GLU A 421 15.33 6.42 20.11
CA GLU A 421 16.06 5.55 21.05
C GLU A 421 16.54 4.26 20.36
N ALA A 422 15.71 3.64 19.51
CA ALA A 422 16.07 2.46 18.74
C ALA A 422 17.18 2.72 17.71
N LEU A 423 17.16 3.88 17.04
CA LEU A 423 18.22 4.30 16.12
C LEU A 423 19.55 4.53 16.85
N GLU A 424 19.51 5.24 17.97
CA GLU A 424 20.70 5.49 18.82
C GLU A 424 21.31 4.17 19.31
N GLN A 425 20.50 3.24 19.82
CA GLN A 425 20.94 1.90 20.25
C GLN A 425 21.56 1.06 19.12
N ARG A 426 21.17 1.30 17.87
CA ARG A 426 21.73 0.63 16.69
C ARG A 426 22.89 1.39 16.03
N GLY A 427 23.27 2.56 16.56
CA GLY A 427 24.31 3.41 15.96
C GLY A 427 23.90 4.04 14.63
N LEU A 428 22.60 4.15 14.35
CA LEU A 428 22.05 4.70 13.12
C LEU A 428 21.79 6.20 13.25
N LYS A 429 21.96 6.92 12.14
CA LYS A 429 21.74 8.37 12.08
C LYS A 429 20.23 8.69 12.13
N PRO A 430 19.77 9.73 12.86
CA PRO A 430 18.36 10.13 12.87
C PRO A 430 17.77 10.40 11.47
N GLU A 431 18.60 10.81 10.52
CA GLU A 431 18.17 11.07 9.14
C GLU A 431 17.92 9.78 8.32
N SER A 432 18.40 8.62 8.79
CA SER A 432 18.18 7.32 8.15
C SER A 432 16.78 6.75 8.39
N PHE A 433 16.09 7.15 9.47
CA PHE A 433 14.68 6.80 9.67
C PHE A 433 13.98 7.93 10.42
N PHE A 434 13.22 8.73 9.68
CA PHE A 434 12.63 9.98 10.15
C PHE A 434 11.11 9.92 10.28
N THR A 435 10.58 10.77 11.16
CA THR A 435 9.16 11.14 11.19
C THR A 435 8.92 12.40 10.35
N LEU A 436 7.70 12.56 9.86
CA LEU A 436 7.19 13.79 9.27
C LEU A 436 6.00 14.30 10.10
N HIS A 437 5.67 15.58 9.99
CA HIS A 437 4.36 16.10 10.38
C HIS A 437 3.29 15.76 9.33
N HIS A 438 2.01 15.76 9.71
CA HIS A 438 0.91 15.54 8.76
C HIS A 438 0.93 16.62 7.69
N GLY A 439 1.02 16.23 6.41
CA GLY A 439 1.12 17.13 5.26
C GLY A 439 2.52 17.62 4.95
N GLU A 440 3.53 17.28 5.75
CA GLU A 440 4.93 17.60 5.45
C GLU A 440 5.46 16.74 4.29
N SER A 441 6.34 17.35 3.48
CA SER A 441 6.98 16.73 2.33
C SER A 441 8.49 16.81 2.45
N ARG A 442 9.18 15.72 2.07
CA ARG A 442 10.64 15.64 2.07
C ARG A 442 11.15 15.14 0.72
N LEU A 443 12.18 15.82 0.20
CA LEU A 443 12.99 15.32 -0.90
C LEU A 443 14.01 14.30 -0.40
N ILE A 444 14.04 13.16 -1.07
CA ILE A 444 15.04 12.10 -0.95
C ILE A 444 16.00 12.28 -2.12
N ALA A 445 17.13 12.94 -1.85
CA ALA A 445 18.17 13.13 -2.84
C ALA A 445 18.95 11.84 -3.04
N THR A 446 19.29 11.50 -4.28
CA THR A 446 20.40 10.59 -4.54
C THR A 446 21.67 11.20 -3.98
N GLN A 447 22.32 10.47 -3.08
CA GLN A 447 23.74 10.71 -2.83
C GLN A 447 24.51 10.14 -4.02
N ASP A 448 24.76 11.00 -5.01
CA ASP A 448 25.76 10.75 -6.05
C ASP A 448 27.14 10.78 -5.38
N GLY A 449 27.57 9.60 -4.94
CA GLY A 449 28.84 9.38 -4.26
C GLY A 449 29.00 7.90 -3.95
N ASP A 450 29.82 7.23 -4.75
CA ASP A 450 30.33 5.91 -4.38
C ASP A 450 31.03 6.03 -3.02
N VAL A 451 30.56 5.28 -2.03
CA VAL A 451 31.19 5.18 -0.69
C VAL A 451 32.36 4.18 -0.73
N PHE A 452 33.03 4.12 -1.89
CA PHE A 452 34.16 3.25 -2.22
C PHE A 452 35.22 4.02 -3.03
N ASP A 453 35.75 5.07 -2.41
CA ASP A 453 37.06 5.69 -2.72
C ASP A 453 37.84 5.83 -1.40
#